data_AF-A0A6I3DEG9-F1
#
_entry.id   AF-A0A6I3DEG9-F1
#
_cell.length_a   1.000
_cell.length_b   1.000
_cell.length_c   1.000
_cell.angle_alpha   90.00
_cell.angle_beta   90.00
_cell.angle_gamma   90.00
#
_symmetry.space_group_name_H-M   'P 1'
#
loop_
_entity.id
_entity.type
_entity.pdbx_description
1 polymer ?
#
loop_
_entity_poly.entity_id
_entity_poly.type
_entity_poly.pdbx_seq_one_letter_code
_entity_poly.pdbx_strand_id
1 'polypeptide(L)'
;MGSIGYGLSITLWISGARLVGAARGQVIFALAPFIGALAAWPLVGEQPTTRIAIAFGISLAGVVVVTTAKHGHEHMHGGIEHVHPIQADDIHHRADLIEVLDGGGHRHLSFSHDHEHLPDIHHRHTH
;
A
#
# COMPACT_ATOMS: atom_id res chain seq x y z
N MET A 1 -14.97 -12.15 -27.35
CA MET A 1 -15.49 -12.24 -25.97
C MET A 1 -14.41 -12.05 -24.90
N GLY A 2 -13.27 -12.74 -24.98
CA GLY A 2 -12.17 -12.59 -23.99
C GLY A 2 -11.57 -11.17 -23.87
N SER A 3 -11.38 -10.46 -24.99
CA SER A 3 -10.79 -9.11 -25.00
C SER A 3 -11.65 -8.06 -24.28
N ILE A 4 -12.98 -8.13 -24.43
CA ILE A 4 -13.92 -7.21 -23.78
C ILE A 4 -13.96 -7.47 -22.27
N GLY A 5 -14.06 -8.73 -21.86
CA GLY A 5 -14.06 -9.10 -20.44
C GLY A 5 -12.76 -8.71 -19.73
N TYR A 6 -11.62 -8.95 -20.37
CA TYR A 6 -10.30 -8.57 -19.85
C TYR A 6 -10.11 -7.04 -19.80
N GLY A 7 -10.50 -6.33 -20.86
CA GLY A 7 -10.43 -4.86 -20.88
C GLY A 7 -11.29 -4.21 -19.80
N LEU A 8 -12.52 -4.74 -19.61
CA LEU A 8 -13.42 -4.26 -18.58
C LEU A 8 -12.87 -4.56 -17.17
N SER A 9 -12.32 -5.75 -16.92
CA SER A 9 -11.77 -6.10 -15.61
C SER A 9 -10.60 -5.22 -15.22
N ILE A 10 -9.66 -4.95 -16.13
CA ILE A 10 -8.53 -4.04 -15.88
C ILE A 10 -9.02 -2.62 -15.64
N THR A 11 -9.98 -2.14 -16.42
CA THR A 11 -10.50 -0.78 -16.29
C THR A 11 -11.16 -0.58 -14.92
N LEU A 12 -11.99 -1.54 -14.50
CA LEU A 12 -12.63 -1.55 -13.18
C LEU A 12 -11.59 -1.66 -12.06
N TRP A 13 -10.58 -2.51 -12.22
CA TRP A 13 -9.49 -2.65 -11.26
C TRP A 13 -8.71 -1.35 -11.06
N ILE A 14 -8.24 -0.73 -12.14
CA ILE A 14 -7.49 0.54 -12.08
C ILE A 14 -8.35 1.64 -11.45
N SER A 15 -9.63 1.71 -11.82
CA SER A 15 -10.56 2.70 -11.26
C SER A 15 -10.78 2.48 -9.77
N GLY A 16 -11.00 1.23 -9.34
CA GLY A 16 -11.12 0.88 -7.92
C GLY A 16 -9.86 1.19 -7.13
N ALA A 17 -8.69 0.81 -7.64
CA ALA A 17 -7.40 1.08 -7.02
C ALA A 17 -7.14 2.59 -6.83
N ARG A 18 -7.63 3.45 -7.74
CA ARG A 18 -7.58 4.92 -7.58
C ARG A 18 -8.48 5.44 -6.46
N LEU A 19 -9.62 4.80 -6.21
CA LEU A 19 -10.60 5.23 -5.20
C LEU A 19 -10.20 4.80 -3.78
N VAL A 20 -9.74 3.56 -3.61
CA VAL A 20 -9.40 3.00 -2.28
C VAL A 20 -7.90 2.97 -1.97
N GLY A 21 -7.05 3.29 -2.94
CA GLY A 21 -5.59 3.17 -2.86
C GLY A 21 -5.12 1.75 -3.25
N ALA A 22 -4.02 1.66 -4.00
CA ALA A 22 -3.58 0.42 -4.65
C ALA A 22 -3.38 -0.75 -3.67
N ALA A 23 -2.83 -0.49 -2.49
CA ALA A 23 -2.58 -1.54 -1.51
C ALA A 23 -3.85 -2.07 -0.83
N ARG A 24 -4.79 -1.18 -0.45
CA ARG A 24 -6.10 -1.61 0.06
C ARG A 24 -6.91 -2.32 -1.03
N GLY A 25 -6.83 -1.81 -2.26
CA GLY A 25 -7.37 -2.49 -3.43
C GLY A 25 -6.82 -3.91 -3.57
N GLN A 26 -5.51 -4.12 -3.37
CA GLN A 26 -4.90 -5.44 -3.54
C GLN A 26 -5.38 -6.46 -2.52
N VAL A 27 -5.64 -6.03 -1.28
CA VAL A 27 -6.26 -6.91 -0.26
C VAL A 27 -7.66 -7.35 -0.70
N ILE A 28 -8.46 -6.45 -1.27
CA ILE A 28 -9.78 -6.78 -1.81
C ILE A 28 -9.65 -7.71 -3.02
N PHE A 29 -8.71 -7.45 -3.91
CA PHE A 29 -8.48 -8.27 -5.11
C PHE A 29 -8.00 -9.68 -4.78
N ALA A 30 -7.21 -9.85 -3.70
CA ALA A 30 -6.79 -11.17 -3.21
C ALA A 30 -7.97 -12.09 -2.84
N LEU A 31 -9.19 -11.53 -2.66
CA LEU A 31 -10.41 -12.31 -2.43
C LEU A 31 -10.97 -12.96 -3.71
N ALA A 32 -10.57 -12.48 -4.90
CA ALA A 32 -11.07 -12.97 -6.19
C ALA A 32 -11.02 -14.50 -6.37
N PRO A 33 -9.91 -15.22 -6.08
CA PRO A 33 -9.88 -16.68 -6.19
C PRO A 33 -10.88 -17.39 -5.27
N PHE A 34 -11.16 -16.82 -4.09
CA PHE A 34 -12.13 -17.39 -3.15
C PHE A 34 -13.56 -17.18 -3.66
N ILE A 35 -13.88 -15.98 -4.16
CA ILE A 35 -15.17 -15.69 -4.79
C ILE A 35 -15.38 -16.59 -6.01
N GLY A 36 -14.35 -16.76 -6.85
CA GLY A 36 -14.39 -17.66 -8.00
C GLY A 36 -14.68 -19.11 -7.60
N ALA A 37 -14.00 -19.63 -6.58
CA ALA A 37 -14.24 -20.98 -6.08
C ALA A 37 -15.66 -21.15 -5.51
N LEU A 38 -16.19 -20.16 -4.79
CA LEU A 38 -17.56 -20.18 -4.26
C LEU A 38 -18.61 -20.09 -5.37
N ALA A 39 -18.34 -19.31 -6.42
CA ALA A 39 -19.24 -19.11 -7.54
C ALA A 39 -19.22 -20.30 -8.54
N ALA A 40 -18.11 -21.04 -8.63
CA ALA A 40 -17.96 -22.18 -9.54
C ALA A 40 -19.02 -23.27 -9.30
N TRP A 41 -19.40 -23.54 -8.04
CA TRP A 41 -20.42 -24.53 -7.74
C TRP A 41 -21.79 -24.17 -8.35
N PRO A 42 -22.46 -23.07 -8.00
CA PRO A 42 -23.78 -22.78 -8.56
C PRO A 42 -23.76 -22.42 -10.05
N LEU A 43 -22.66 -21.86 -10.58
CA LEU A 43 -22.59 -21.39 -11.98
C LEU A 43 -22.16 -22.47 -12.97
N VAL A 44 -21.28 -23.38 -12.55
CA VAL A 44 -20.64 -24.38 -13.42
C VAL A 44 -21.01 -25.81 -13.02
N GLY A 45 -21.61 -25.99 -11.83
CA GLY A 45 -21.99 -27.30 -11.31
C GLY A 45 -20.83 -28.09 -10.70
N GLU A 46 -19.66 -27.47 -10.53
CA GLU A 46 -18.47 -28.13 -10.00
C GLU A 46 -18.61 -28.30 -8.47
N GLN A 47 -18.73 -29.55 -8.02
CA GLN A 47 -18.81 -29.84 -6.59
C GLN A 47 -17.44 -29.68 -5.94
N PRO A 48 -17.33 -28.91 -4.83
CA PRO A 48 -16.06 -28.74 -4.15
C PRO A 48 -15.59 -30.08 -3.58
N THR A 49 -14.40 -30.51 -4.01
CA THR A 49 -13.74 -31.69 -3.47
C THR A 49 -13.09 -31.37 -2.13
N THR A 50 -12.84 -32.39 -1.31
CA THR A 50 -12.09 -32.24 -0.04
C THR A 50 -10.74 -31.57 -0.25
N ARG A 51 -10.08 -31.82 -1.40
CA ARG A 51 -8.80 -31.21 -1.75
C ARG A 51 -8.93 -29.70 -1.98
N ILE A 52 -10.00 -29.26 -2.65
CA ILE A 52 -10.30 -27.84 -2.86
C ILE A 52 -10.57 -27.14 -1.52
N ALA A 53 -11.33 -27.78 -0.62
CA ALA A 53 -11.59 -27.23 0.71
C ALA A 53 -10.30 -27.02 1.52
N ILE A 54 -9.38 -28.00 1.50
CA ILE A 54 -8.08 -27.88 2.17
C ILE A 54 -7.24 -26.74 1.56
N ALA A 55 -7.15 -26.70 0.22
CA ALA A 55 -6.39 -25.65 -0.47
C ALA A 55 -6.96 -24.24 -0.18
N PHE A 56 -8.28 -24.11 -0.14
CA PHE A 56 -8.98 -22.88 0.23
C PHE A 56 -8.61 -22.45 1.66
N GLY A 57 -8.64 -23.38 2.62
CA GLY A 57 -8.26 -23.11 4.01
C GLY A 57 -6.81 -22.64 4.15
N ILE A 58 -5.86 -23.30 3.50
CA ILE A 58 -4.44 -22.92 3.51
C ILE A 58 -4.25 -21.54 2.89
N SER A 59 -4.90 -21.27 1.76
CA SER A 59 -4.82 -19.98 1.07
C SER A 59 -5.38 -18.85 1.93
N LEU A 60 -6.51 -19.08 2.58
CA LEU A 60 -7.14 -18.10 3.48
C LEU A 60 -6.25 -17.82 4.68
N ALA A 61 -5.63 -18.84 5.27
CA ALA A 61 -4.67 -18.66 6.35
C ALA A 61 -3.48 -17.80 5.91
N GLY A 62 -2.94 -18.03 4.70
CA GLY A 62 -1.88 -17.20 4.13
C GLY A 62 -2.29 -15.73 3.98
N VAL A 63 -3.51 -15.47 3.49
CA VAL A 63 -4.06 -14.10 3.40
C VAL A 63 -4.17 -13.46 4.78
N VAL A 64 -4.66 -14.18 5.78
CA VAL A 64 -4.75 -13.67 7.16
C VAL A 64 -3.38 -13.32 7.71
N VAL A 65 -2.39 -14.20 7.55
CA VAL A 65 -1.01 -13.95 7.99
C VAL A 65 -0.45 -12.68 7.34
N VAL A 66 -0.55 -12.56 6.00
CA VAL A 66 -0.03 -11.39 5.27
C VAL A 66 -0.74 -10.10 5.66
N THR A 67 -2.06 -10.13 5.84
CA THR A 67 -2.84 -8.93 6.16
C THR A 67 -2.73 -8.49 7.62
N THR A 68 -2.33 -9.39 8.52
CA THR A 68 -2.11 -9.09 9.95
C THR A 68 -0.64 -8.90 10.32
N ALA A 69 0.29 -9.19 9.40
CA ALA A 69 1.71 -8.98 9.63
C ALA A 69 2.04 -7.50 9.76
N LYS A 70 2.51 -7.10 10.93
CA LYS A 70 3.00 -5.76 11.21
C LYS A 70 4.49 -5.67 10.84
N HIS A 71 4.84 -4.73 9.98
CA HIS A 71 6.24 -4.43 9.64
C HIS A 71 6.53 -2.98 9.98
N GLY A 72 7.42 -2.77 10.95
CA GLY A 72 8.07 -1.48 11.22
C GLY A 72 9.50 -1.54 10.73
N HIS A 73 9.95 -0.48 10.09
CA HIS A 73 11.34 -0.33 9.66
C HIS A 73 11.83 1.04 10.11
N GLU A 74 13.07 1.07 10.58
CA GLU A 74 13.78 2.32 10.81
C GLU A 74 14.08 2.97 9.45
N HIS A 75 13.55 4.17 9.24
CA HIS A 75 13.82 5.01 8.07
C HIS A 75 14.82 6.09 8.44
N MET A 76 15.90 6.15 7.67
CA MET A 76 16.83 7.27 7.73
C MET A 76 16.52 8.24 6.59
N HIS A 77 16.07 9.44 6.95
CA HIS A 77 15.93 10.54 6.00
C HIS A 77 17.27 11.26 5.86
N GLY A 78 17.79 11.34 4.63
CA GLY A 78 18.95 12.16 4.31
C GLY A 78 18.62 13.65 4.52
N GLY A 79 19.62 14.46 4.82
CA GLY A 79 19.40 15.91 4.93
C GLY A 79 18.94 16.50 3.59
N ILE A 80 17.94 17.38 3.62
CA ILE A 80 17.38 18.01 2.43
C ILE A 80 17.55 19.52 2.57
N GLU A 81 18.16 20.16 1.58
CA GLU A 81 18.27 21.62 1.47
C GLU A 81 17.22 22.16 0.51
N HIS A 82 16.48 23.18 0.93
CA HIS A 82 15.52 23.86 0.06
C HIS A 82 15.31 25.32 0.46
N VAL A 83 14.61 26.08 -0.40
CA VAL A 83 14.44 27.53 -0.27
C VAL A 83 12.96 27.90 -0.33
N HIS A 84 12.43 28.36 0.80
CA HIS A 84 11.14 29.04 0.91
C HIS A 84 11.06 29.79 2.25
N PRO A 85 10.10 30.73 2.42
CA PRO A 85 9.90 31.42 3.68
C PRO A 85 9.58 30.44 4.82
N ILE A 86 10.23 30.60 5.96
CA ILE A 86 9.93 29.84 7.18
C ILE A 86 8.70 30.48 7.83
N GLN A 87 7.63 29.70 7.99
CA GLN A 87 6.40 30.13 8.66
C GLN A 87 6.43 29.70 10.11
N ALA A 88 5.96 30.55 11.03
CA ALA A 88 6.07 30.30 12.47
C ALA A 88 5.15 29.16 12.96
N ASP A 89 4.15 28.78 12.18
CA ASP A 89 3.20 27.69 12.43
C ASP A 89 3.57 26.38 11.72
N ASP A 90 4.67 26.35 10.97
CA ASP A 90 5.11 25.15 10.26
C ASP A 90 5.83 24.19 11.22
N ILE A 91 5.18 23.05 11.47
CA ILE A 91 5.68 21.99 12.34
C ILE A 91 6.94 21.32 11.78
N HIS A 92 7.26 21.52 10.50
CA HIS A 92 8.45 21.01 9.84
C HIS A 92 9.68 21.91 10.06
N HIS A 93 9.52 23.18 10.44
CA HIS A 93 10.62 24.14 10.68
C HIS A 93 10.96 24.33 12.15
N ARG A 94 10.75 23.29 12.97
CA ARG A 94 11.18 23.37 14.37
C ARG A 94 12.69 23.58 14.42
N ALA A 95 13.12 24.51 15.28
CA ALA A 95 14.49 24.99 15.34
C ALA A 95 15.53 23.90 15.67
N ASP A 96 15.10 22.76 16.20
CA ASP A 96 15.92 21.57 16.49
C ASP A 96 16.14 20.65 15.28
N LEU A 97 15.41 20.86 14.18
CA LEU A 97 15.39 19.97 13.00
C LEU A 97 15.91 20.65 11.73
N ILE A 98 16.18 21.97 11.77
CA ILE A 98 16.66 22.74 10.61
C ILE A 98 17.89 23.59 10.93
N GLU A 99 18.74 23.76 9.93
CA GLU A 99 19.84 24.72 9.91
C GLU A 99 19.52 25.81 8.90
N VAL A 100 19.49 27.07 9.33
CA VAL A 100 19.21 28.21 8.45
C VAL A 100 20.46 28.54 7.65
N LEU A 101 20.35 28.51 6.33
CA LEU A 101 21.43 28.81 5.39
C LEU A 101 21.34 30.26 4.93
N ASP A 102 22.48 30.81 4.50
CA ASP A 102 22.51 32.16 3.96
C ASP A 102 21.73 32.25 2.63
N GLY A 103 21.09 33.39 2.38
CA GLY A 103 20.23 33.58 1.20
C GLY A 103 18.80 33.02 1.30
N GLY A 104 18.31 32.75 2.52
CA GLY A 104 16.89 32.39 2.76
C GLY A 104 16.56 30.91 2.56
N GLY A 105 17.58 30.06 2.42
CA GLY A 105 17.44 28.61 2.42
C GLY A 105 17.49 28.03 3.84
N HIS A 106 17.09 26.77 3.96
CA HIS A 106 17.32 25.99 5.17
C HIS A 106 17.55 24.52 4.83
N ARG A 107 18.30 23.84 5.70
CA ARG A 107 18.61 22.42 5.62
C ARG A 107 17.90 21.66 6.72
N HIS A 108 17.16 20.62 6.36
CA HIS A 108 16.70 19.62 7.32
C HIS A 108 17.86 18.69 7.66
N LEU A 109 18.14 18.50 8.95
CA LEU A 109 19.17 17.56 9.40
C LEU A 109 18.70 16.11 9.17
N SER A 110 19.67 15.20 9.03
CA SER A 110 19.33 13.77 8.95
C SER A 110 18.61 13.32 10.21
N PHE A 111 17.51 12.61 10.01
CA PHE A 111 16.64 12.15 11.08
C PHE A 111 16.25 10.69 10.84
N SER A 112 16.30 9.90 11.91
CA SER A 112 15.84 8.51 11.90
C SER A 112 14.49 8.43 12.63
N HIS A 113 13.50 7.77 12.02
CA HIS A 113 12.27 7.41 12.71
C HIS A 113 11.87 5.97 12.42
N ASP A 114 11.12 5.39 13.37
CA ASP A 114 10.42 4.13 13.19
C ASP A 114 8.92 4.38 13.27
N HIS A 115 8.20 3.79 12.31
CA HIS A 115 6.76 3.78 12.26
C HIS A 115 6.27 2.53 11.53
N GLU A 116 5.09 2.05 11.91
CA GLU A 116 4.44 0.92 11.26
C GLU A 116 4.12 1.31 9.81
N HIS A 117 4.64 0.56 8.84
CA HIS A 117 4.36 0.82 7.43
C HIS A 117 2.90 0.53 7.12
N LEU A 118 2.11 1.59 6.99
CA LEU A 118 0.92 1.55 6.17
C LEU A 118 1.34 1.76 4.71
N PRO A 119 0.64 1.16 3.75
CA PRO A 119 0.89 1.45 2.35
C PRO A 119 0.44 2.89 2.07
N ASP A 120 1.37 3.81 2.22
CA ASP A 120 1.17 5.24 2.09
C ASP A 120 1.80 5.72 0.79
N ILE A 121 1.02 6.50 0.05
CA ILE A 121 1.42 7.12 -1.21
C ILE A 121 2.48 8.22 -1.03
N HIS A 122 2.65 8.72 0.19
CA HIS A 122 3.61 9.77 0.52
C HIS A 122 5.02 9.25 0.77
N HIS A 123 5.21 7.93 0.93
CA HIS A 123 6.52 7.31 1.11
C HIS A 123 7.02 6.72 -0.21
N ARG A 124 7.73 7.54 -0.99
CA ARG A 124 8.50 7.07 -2.16
C ARG A 124 9.90 6.67 -1.70
N HIS A 125 10.21 5.39 -1.76
CA HIS A 125 11.56 4.88 -1.57
C HIS A 125 12.42 5.26 -2.78
N THR A 126 13.52 5.98 -2.57
CA THR A 126 14.65 6.00 -3.51
C THR A 126 15.53 4.82 -3.19
N HIS A 127 15.42 3.76 -3.99
CA HIS A 127 16.43 2.72 -4.09
C HIS A 127 17.58 3.19 -4.98
#